data_AF-A0A847EPG1-F1
#
_entry.id   AF-A0A847EPG1-F1
#
_cell.length_a   1.000
_cell.length_b   1.000
_cell.length_c   1.000
_cell.angle_alpha   90.00
_cell.angle_beta   90.00
_cell.angle_gamma   90.00
#
_symmetry.space_group_name_H-M   'P 1'
#
loop_
_entity.id
_entity.type
_entity.pdbx_description
1 polymer ?
#
loop_
_entity_poly.entity_id
_entity_poly.type
_entity_poly.pdbx_seq_one_letter_code
_entity_poly.pdbx_strand_id
1 'polypeptide(L)'
;MFPDAGPTARALLALELVRAKPGITASELAGRLEVTERAARRTVATLRGAGVPVESVRGPHGGYRLGRGLRLTPLVFTATEALGLVMAVLDGSHDAHDPAQPV
;
A
#
# COMPACT_ATOMS: atom_id res chain seq x y z
N MET A 1 13.06 -13.12 0.56
CA MET A 1 12.72 -13.80 1.81
C MET A 1 12.28 -12.77 2.84
N PHE A 2 11.02 -12.32 2.74
CA PHE A 2 10.33 -11.62 3.83
C PHE A 2 9.41 -12.64 4.53
N PRO A 3 9.93 -13.48 5.43
CA PRO A 3 9.13 -14.49 6.09
C PRO A 3 8.13 -13.79 7.03
N ASP A 4 6.88 -14.24 6.98
CA ASP A 4 5.83 -13.96 7.97
C ASP A 4 5.50 -12.50 8.31
N ALA A 5 5.48 -11.61 7.30
CA ALA A 5 4.64 -10.43 7.41
C ALA A 5 3.21 -10.90 7.76
N GLY A 6 2.69 -10.48 8.92
CA GLY A 6 1.34 -10.84 9.34
C GLY A 6 0.28 -10.46 8.28
N PRO A 7 -0.94 -11.01 8.36
CA PRO A 7 -1.99 -10.75 7.37
C PRO A 7 -2.18 -9.27 7.03
N THR A 8 -2.08 -8.40 8.04
CA THR A 8 -2.17 -6.95 7.91
C THR A 8 -0.99 -6.35 7.15
N ALA A 9 0.25 -6.69 7.52
CA ALA A 9 1.44 -6.19 6.84
C ALA A 9 1.44 -6.59 5.36
N ARG A 10 1.02 -7.82 5.05
CA ARG A 10 0.89 -8.27 3.65
C ARG A 10 -0.22 -7.53 2.91
N ALA A 11 -1.33 -7.19 3.56
CA ALA A 11 -2.37 -6.37 2.98
C ALA A 11 -1.88 -4.96 2.65
N LEU A 12 -1.13 -4.32 3.55
CA LEU A 12 -0.55 -3.00 3.30
C LEU A 12 0.47 -3.03 2.16
N LEU A 13 1.35 -4.04 2.10
CA LEU A 13 2.26 -4.22 0.96
C LEU A 13 1.49 -4.41 -0.36
N ALA A 14 0.41 -5.19 -0.36
CA ALA A 14 -0.44 -5.34 -1.53
C ALA A 14 -1.08 -4.02 -1.96
N LEU A 15 -1.51 -3.18 -1.01
CA LEU A 15 -2.04 -1.84 -1.28
C LEU A 15 -0.98 -0.95 -1.94
N GLU A 16 0.23 -0.90 -1.40
CA GLU A 16 1.34 -0.14 -1.98
C GLU A 16 1.63 -0.55 -3.43
N LEU A 17 1.65 -1.87 -3.70
CA LEU A 17 1.88 -2.41 -5.03
C LEU A 17 0.77 -2.03 -6.04
N VAL A 18 -0.49 -2.11 -5.61
CA VAL A 18 -1.64 -1.73 -6.45
C VAL A 18 -1.67 -0.22 -6.71
N ARG A 19 -1.26 0.60 -5.73
CA ARG A 19 -1.13 2.05 -5.90
C ARG A 19 0.00 2.43 -6.86
N ALA A 20 1.16 1.79 -6.72
CA ALA A 20 2.34 2.07 -7.53
C ALA A 20 2.18 1.63 -9.00
N LYS A 21 1.46 0.54 -9.27
CA LYS A 21 1.22 0.02 -10.62
C LYS A 21 -0.27 -0.28 -10.85
N PRO A 22 -1.07 0.71 -11.31
CA PRO A 22 -2.43 0.45 -11.76
C PRO A 22 -2.45 -0.61 -12.88
N GLY A 23 -3.26 -1.65 -12.73
CA GLY A 23 -3.31 -2.78 -13.66
C GLY A 23 -2.36 -3.93 -13.31
N ILE A 24 -1.75 -3.94 -12.13
CA ILE A 24 -0.95 -5.07 -11.66
C ILE A 24 -1.78 -6.36 -11.64
N THR A 25 -1.27 -7.43 -12.27
CA THR A 25 -2.00 -8.70 -12.33
C THR A 25 -1.92 -9.47 -11.01
N ALA A 26 -2.79 -10.46 -10.82
CA ALA A 26 -2.69 -11.35 -9.65
C ALA A 26 -1.35 -12.12 -9.62
N SER A 27 -0.81 -12.47 -10.79
CA SER A 27 0.47 -13.19 -10.92
C SER A 27 1.65 -12.30 -10.53
N GLU A 28 1.68 -11.06 -11.03
CA GLU A 28 2.70 -10.08 -10.68
C GLU A 28 2.65 -9.71 -9.19
N LEU A 29 1.43 -9.53 -8.65
CA LEU A 29 1.24 -9.25 -7.24
C LEU A 29 1.73 -10.42 -6.37
N ALA A 30 1.43 -11.66 -6.77
CA ALA A 30 1.87 -12.86 -6.10
C ALA A 30 3.40 -12.99 -6.10
N GLY A 31 4.04 -12.77 -7.26
CA GLY A 31 5.49 -12.80 -7.39
C GLY A 31 6.19 -11.77 -6.50
N ARG A 32 5.66 -10.53 -6.43
CA ARG A 32 6.23 -9.48 -5.58
C ARG A 32 5.99 -9.69 -4.09
N LEU A 33 4.88 -10.33 -3.72
CA LEU A 33 4.57 -10.65 -2.33
C LEU A 33 5.18 -11.98 -1.87
N GLU A 34 5.89 -12.70 -2.74
CA GLU A 34 6.42 -14.05 -2.49
C GLU A 34 5.34 -15.04 -2.01
N VAL A 35 4.11 -14.97 -2.58
CA VAL A 35 2.98 -15.85 -2.22
C VAL A 35 2.34 -16.50 -3.45
N THR A 36 1.40 -17.42 -3.23
CA THR A 36 0.58 -17.98 -4.32
C THR A 36 -0.42 -16.94 -4.85
N GLU A 37 -0.85 -17.08 -6.11
CA GLU A 37 -1.92 -16.23 -6.66
C GLU A 37 -3.21 -16.30 -5.84
N ARG A 38 -3.54 -17.47 -5.28
CA ARG A 38 -4.70 -17.65 -4.39
C ARG A 38 -4.56 -16.78 -3.13
N ALA A 39 -3.37 -16.75 -2.53
CA ALA A 39 -3.10 -15.92 -1.38
C ALA A 39 -3.11 -14.43 -1.74
N ALA A 40 -2.53 -14.03 -2.88
CA ALA A 40 -2.59 -12.65 -3.35
C ALA A 40 -4.04 -12.17 -3.58
N ARG A 41 -4.88 -13.00 -4.23
CA ARG A 41 -6.33 -12.74 -4.38
C ARG A 41 -7.02 -12.61 -3.01
N ARG A 42 -6.67 -13.46 -2.04
CA ARG A 42 -7.21 -13.40 -0.67
C ARG A 42 -6.81 -12.09 0.01
N THR A 43 -5.57 -11.65 -0.11
CA THR A 43 -5.10 -10.37 0.43
C THR A 43 -5.83 -9.18 -0.19
N VAL A 44 -6.07 -9.19 -1.51
CA VAL A 44 -6.91 -8.18 -2.18
C VAL A 44 -8.35 -8.21 -1.65
N ALA A 45 -8.91 -9.40 -1.38
CA ALA A 45 -10.22 -9.52 -0.76
C ALA A 45 -10.24 -8.97 0.67
N THR A 46 -9.16 -9.16 1.45
CA THR A 46 -8.99 -8.55 2.77
C THR A 46 -8.99 -7.02 2.68
N LEU A 47 -8.27 -6.44 1.72
CA LEU A 47 -8.29 -4.99 1.48
C LEU A 47 -9.70 -4.47 1.16
N ARG A 48 -10.43 -5.17 0.30
CA ARG A 48 -11.84 -4.84 0.01
C ARG A 48 -12.74 -4.93 1.23
N GLY A 49 -12.57 -5.98 2.04
CA GLY A 49 -13.30 -6.16 3.31
C GLY A 49 -13.00 -5.05 4.31
N ALA A 50 -11.81 -4.45 4.25
CA ALA A 50 -11.41 -3.29 5.04
C ALA A 50 -11.86 -1.94 4.44
N GLY A 51 -12.67 -1.94 3.37
CA GLY A 51 -13.19 -0.71 2.73
C GLY A 51 -12.25 -0.05 1.73
N VAL A 52 -11.09 -0.66 1.41
CA VAL A 52 -10.20 -0.15 0.38
C VAL A 52 -10.82 -0.39 -1.00
N PRO A 53 -10.99 0.65 -1.84
CA PRO A 53 -11.68 0.53 -3.13
C PRO A 53 -10.77 -0.12 -4.18
N VAL A 54 -10.50 -1.42 -4.10
CA VAL A 54 -9.71 -2.14 -5.11
C VAL A 54 -10.63 -2.66 -6.22
N GLU A 55 -10.49 -2.15 -7.43
CA GLU A 55 -11.21 -2.59 -8.62
C GLU A 55 -10.44 -3.69 -9.37
N SER A 56 -11.17 -4.60 -10.02
CA SER A 56 -10.61 -5.59 -10.95
C SER A 56 -11.06 -5.26 -12.36
N VAL A 57 -10.10 -5.02 -13.26
CA VAL A 57 -10.38 -4.78 -14.68
C VAL A 57 -10.12 -6.07 -15.46
N ARG A 58 -11.04 -6.47 -16.33
CA ARG A 58 -10.88 -7.63 -17.22
C ARG A 58 -10.20 -7.23 -18.53
N GLY A 59 -9.48 -8.17 -19.15
CA GLY A 59 -8.84 -8.00 -20.48
C GLY A 59 -7.38 -8.47 -20.50
N PRO A 60 -6.70 -8.40 -21.66
CA PRO A 60 -5.28 -8.79 -21.81
C PRO A 60 -4.32 -7.99 -20.93
N HIS A 61 -4.69 -6.75 -20.60
CA HIS A 61 -3.99 -5.88 -19.63
C HIS A 61 -4.83 -5.68 -18.36
N GLY A 62 -5.71 -6.65 -18.05
CA GLY A 62 -6.55 -6.63 -16.87
C GLY A 62 -5.74 -6.85 -15.60
N GLY A 63 -6.19 -6.27 -14.50
CA GLY A 63 -5.47 -6.31 -13.22
C GLY A 63 -6.19 -5.54 -12.13
N TYR A 64 -5.51 -5.36 -11.02
CA TYR A 64 -5.99 -4.60 -9.88
C TYR A 64 -5.60 -3.13 -10.01
N ARG A 65 -6.52 -2.24 -9.66
CA ARG A 65 -6.26 -0.81 -9.52
C ARG A 65 -7.06 -0.24 -8.36
N LEU A 66 -6.64 0.89 -7.83
CA LEU A 66 -7.46 1.63 -6.86
C LEU A 66 -8.56 2.41 -7.61
N GLY A 67 -9.80 2.21 -7.18
CA GLY A 67 -10.96 2.96 -7.60
C GLY A 67 -10.97 4.37 -7.01
N ARG A 68 -11.88 5.20 -7.52
CA ARG A 68 -12.07 6.57 -7.03
C ARG A 68 -12.77 6.51 -5.66
N GLY A 69 -12.00 6.58 -4.58
CA GLY A 69 -12.50 6.53 -3.20
C GLY A 69 -11.46 6.82 -2.13
N LEU A 70 -10.17 6.75 -2.47
CA LEU A 70 -9.06 7.22 -1.63
C LEU A 70 -8.75 8.72 -1.80
N ARG A 71 -9.68 9.50 -2.37
CA ARG A 71 -9.55 10.96 -2.26
C ARG A 71 -9.87 11.32 -0.83
N LEU A 72 -8.85 11.74 -0.08
CA LEU A 72 -9.07 12.44 1.17
C LEU A 72 -10.05 13.57 0.87
N THR A 73 -11.19 13.58 1.56
CA THR A 73 -12.07 14.75 1.65
C THR A 73 -11.18 15.96 1.95
N PRO A 74 -11.47 17.17 1.43
CA PRO A 74 -10.66 18.35 1.76
C PRO A 74 -10.41 18.44 3.26
N LEU A 75 -9.16 18.18 3.67
CA LEU A 75 -8.74 18.18 5.07
C LEU A 75 -8.40 19.62 5.42
N VAL A 76 -9.16 20.20 6.34
CA VAL A 76 -8.84 21.49 6.94
C VAL A 76 -8.13 21.19 8.25
N PHE A 77 -6.89 21.63 8.37
CA PHE A 77 -6.11 21.52 9.59
C PHE A 77 -6.13 22.85 10.34
N THR A 78 -6.20 22.79 11.65
CA THR A 78 -5.87 23.92 12.50
C THR A 78 -4.37 24.22 12.43
N ALA A 79 -3.94 25.42 12.86
CA ALA A 79 -2.53 25.79 12.87
C ALA A 79 -1.66 24.80 13.68
N THR A 80 -2.18 24.31 14.80
CA THR A 80 -1.50 23.34 15.67
C THR A 80 -1.36 21.97 15.00
N GLU A 81 -2.40 21.49 14.32
CA GLU A 81 -2.35 20.22 13.60
C GLU A 81 -1.43 20.28 12.38
N ALA A 82 -1.44 21.40 11.65
CA ALA A 82 -0.52 21.63 10.55
C ALA A 82 0.94 21.60 11.03
N LEU A 83 1.24 22.24 12.16
CA LEU A 83 2.56 22.19 12.79
C LEU A 83 2.93 20.76 13.20
N GLY A 84 2.00 20.01 13.80
CA GLY A 84 2.21 18.61 14.16
C GLY A 84 2.57 17.73 12.96
N LEU A 85 1.91 17.93 11.82
CA LEU A 85 2.20 17.22 10.58
C LEU A 85 3.60 17.55 10.04
N VAL A 86 3.99 18.82 10.06
CA VAL A 86 5.34 19.26 9.64
C VAL A 86 6.40 18.61 10.53
N MET A 87 6.21 18.63 11.84
CA MET A 87 7.15 18.00 12.78
C MET A 87 7.23 16.48 12.56
N ALA A 88 6.11 15.79 12.35
CA ALA A 88 6.11 14.35 12.07
C ALA A 88 6.84 13.98 10.77
N VAL A 89 6.74 14.82 9.73
CA VAL A 89 7.50 14.62 8.48
C VAL A 89 9.00 14.86 8.71
N LEU A 90 9.37 15.91 9.43
CA LEU A 90 10.77 16.21 9.75
C LEU A 90 11.41 15.12 10.61
N ASP A 91 10.66 14.57 11.57
CA ASP A 91 11.11 13.49 12.46
C ASP A 91 11.24 12.16 11.69
N GLY A 92 10.22 11.79 10.91
CA GLY A 92 10.23 10.59 10.08
C GLY A 92 11.24 10.62 8.91
N SER A 93 11.81 11.79 8.58
CA SER A 93 12.88 11.92 7.60
C SER A 93 14.23 11.46 8.13
N HIS A 94 14.40 11.36 9.46
CA HIS A 94 15.67 10.96 10.07
C HIS A 94 15.90 9.43 10.04
N ASP A 95 14.84 8.62 9.99
CA ASP A 95 14.94 7.15 9.88
C ASP A 95 15.01 6.65 8.41
N ALA A 96 14.58 7.46 7.44
CA ALA A 96 14.60 7.08 6.03
C ALA A 96 15.94 7.38 5.33
N HIS A 97 16.88 8.08 5.98
CA HIS A 97 18.17 8.48 5.41
C HIS A 97 19.42 8.00 6.19
N ASP A 98 19.36 6.97 7.03
CA ASP A 98 20.59 6.28 7.48
C ASP A 98 20.76 4.90 6.85
N PRO A 99 21.35 4.81 5.64
CA PRO A 99 21.85 3.56 5.08
C PRO A 99 23.34 3.30 5.40
N ALA A 100 24.06 4.11 6.20
CA ALA A 100 25.46 3.82 6.54
C ALA A 100 26.02 4.72 7.65
N GLN A 101 26.07 4.20 8.88
CA GLN A 101 27.09 4.57 9.86
C GLN A 101 27.72 3.29 10.45
N PRO A 102 28.84 2.80 9.90
CA PRO A 102 29.71 1.89 10.62
C PRO A 102 30.61 2.69 11.57
N VAL A 103 30.59 2.36 12.86
CA VAL A 103 31.68 2.66 13.81
C VAL A 103 32.61 1.46 13.93
#